data_AF-A0A6L4Z2X0-F1
#
_entry.id   AF-A0A6L4Z2X0-F1
#
_cell.length_a   1.000
_cell.length_b   1.000
_cell.length_c   1.000
_cell.angle_alpha   90.00
_cell.angle_beta   90.00
_cell.angle_gamma   90.00
#
_symmetry.space_group_name_H-M   'P 1'
#
loop_
_entity.id
_entity.type
_entity.pdbx_description
1 polymer ?
#
loop_
_entity_poly.entity_id
_entity_poly.type
_entity_poly.pdbx_seq_one_letter_code
_entity_poly.pdbx_strand_id
1 'polypeptide(L)' 'MSKVFVLDTNKQALDMCHPGVARRLLKAGKAAVYRAYPFTIILKQEVIAPEMQTYQLKLDPGSKHTGVAIVNQETG' A
#
# COMPACT_ATOMS: atom_id res chain seq x y z
N MET A 1 -6.38 -4.37 10.55
CA MET A 1 -5.34 -3.31 10.50
C MET A 1 -5.41 -2.67 9.12
N SER A 2 -5.63 -1.36 9.00
CA SER A 2 -5.71 -0.68 7.69
C SER A 2 -4.30 -0.47 7.12
N LYS A 3 -4.12 -0.63 5.81
CA LYS A 3 -2.86 -0.39 5.08
C LYS A 3 -3.01 0.87 4.21
N VAL A 4 -1.92 1.60 3.99
CA VAL A 4 -1.91 2.83 3.18
C VAL A 4 -1.15 2.57 1.88
N PHE A 5 -1.74 2.96 0.75
CA PHE A 5 -1.07 2.88 -0.55
C PHE A 5 0.03 3.93 -0.64
N VAL A 6 1.17 3.56 -1.22
CA VAL A 6 2.35 4.42 -1.34
C VAL A 6 2.76 4.46 -2.81
N LEU A 7 2.99 5.66 -3.32
CA LEU A 7 3.62 5.92 -4.60
C LEU A 7 4.97 6.61 -4.38
N ASP A 8 5.89 6.47 -5.32
CA ASP A 8 7.07 7.32 -5.40
C ASP A 8 6.82 8.59 -6.23
N THR A 9 7.83 9.46 -6.39
CA THR A 9 7.68 10.70 -7.18
C THR A 9 7.35 10.47 -8.65
N ASN A 10 7.68 9.30 -9.20
CA ASN A 10 7.39 8.89 -10.57
C ASN A 10 6.02 8.21 -10.69
N LYS A 11 5.23 8.19 -9.60
CA LYS A 11 3.94 7.50 -9.48
C LYS A 11 4.05 5.98 -9.63
N GLN A 12 5.24 5.42 -9.40
CA GLN A 12 5.42 3.98 -9.30
C GLN A 12 4.81 3.49 -7.98
N ALA A 13 4.03 2.41 -8.06
CA ALA A 13 3.46 1.78 -6.88
C ALA A 13 4.57 1.10 -6.07
N LEU A 14 4.58 1.36 -4.76
CA LEU A 14 5.46 0.74 -3.79
C LEU A 14 4.65 -0.12 -2.83
N ASP A 15 5.35 -0.81 -1.94
CA ASP A 15 4.71 -1.57 -0.87
C ASP A 15 3.81 -0.72 0.02
N MET A 16 2.67 -1.30 0.38
CA MET A 16 1.73 -0.66 1.29
C MET A 16 2.31 -0.59 2.70
N CYS A 17 2.26 0.61 3.29
CA CYS A 17 2.79 0.82 4.63
C CYS A 17 1.71 0.85 5.71
N HIS A 18 2.13 0.67 6.96
CA HIS A 18 1.24 0.86 8.11
C HIS A 18 0.89 2.35 8.29
N PRO A 19 -0.33 2.74 8.70
CA PRO A 19 -0.75 4.14 8.89
C PRO A 19 0.16 4.94 9.84
N GLY A 20 0.83 4.28 10.80
CA GLY A 20 1.85 4.90 11.63
C GLY A 20 3.07 5.39 10.83
N VAL A 21 3.53 4.60 9.85
CA VAL A 21 4.63 4.97 8.95
C VAL A 21 4.20 6.11 8.03
N ALA A 22 3.00 6.02 7.44
CA ALA A 22 2.44 7.09 6.61
C ALA A 22 2.38 8.43 7.36
N ARG A 23 1.85 8.44 8.60
CA ARG A 23 1.82 9.64 9.45
C ARG A 23 3.22 10.20 9.72
N ARG A 24 4.20 9.33 10.01
CA ARG A 24 5.58 9.76 10.24
C ARG A 24 6.20 10.43 9.00
N LEU A 25 5.97 9.86 7.81
CA LEU A 25 6.47 10.41 6.55
C LEU A 25 5.81 11.75 6.20
N LEU A 26 4.49 11.87 6.39
CA LEU A 26 3.74 13.11 6.19
C LEU A 26 4.21 14.20 7.17
N LYS A 27 4.33 13.88 8.46
CA LYS A 27 4.81 14.82 9.49
C LYS A 27 6.25 15.29 9.24
N ALA A 28 7.09 14.39 8.72
CA ALA A 28 8.47 14.72 8.33
C ALA A 28 8.57 15.48 7.00
N GLY A 29 7.45 15.73 6.31
CA GLY A 29 7.43 16.42 5.01
C GLY A 29 8.05 15.62 3.86
N LYS A 30 8.32 14.33 4.04
CA LYS A 30 8.93 13.43 3.04
C LYS A 30 7.91 12.85 2.04
N ALA A 31 6.63 12.95 2.38
CA ALA A 31 5.52 12.52 1.54
C ALA A 31 4.43 13.59 1.50
N ALA A 32 3.52 13.49 0.54
CA ALA A 32 2.29 14.26 0.44
C ALA A 32 1.09 13.32 0.29
N VAL A 33 -0.12 13.81 0.58
CA VAL A 33 -1.34 13.08 0.26
C VAL A 33 -1.56 13.15 -1.25
N TYR A 34 -1.65 11.99 -1.90
CA TYR A 34 -1.93 11.88 -3.33
C TYR A 34 -3.44 11.77 -3.60
N ARG A 35 -4.14 10.94 -2.81
CA ARG A 35 -5.58 10.72 -2.93
C ARG A 35 -6.20 10.40 -1.57
N ALA A 36 -7.42 10.88 -1.32
CA ALA A 36 -8.13 10.66 -0.07
C ALA A 36 -8.78 9.26 0.04
N TYR A 37 -9.34 8.72 -1.05
CA TYR A 37 -9.91 7.37 -1.07
C TYR A 37 -9.70 6.65 -2.42
N PRO A 38 -9.09 5.44 -2.43
CA PRO A 38 -8.40 4.85 -1.28
C PRO A 38 -7.27 5.78 -0.82
N PHE A 39 -6.99 5.80 0.50
CA PHE A 39 -6.01 6.73 1.04
C PHE A 39 -4.62 6.37 0.52
N THR A 40 -3.99 7.32 -0.19
CA THR A 40 -2.72 7.12 -0.88
C THR A 40 -1.79 8.29 -0.59
N ILE A 41 -0.55 7.99 -0.23
CA ILE A 41 0.52 8.98 -0.10
C ILE A 41 1.52 8.83 -1.26
N ILE A 42 2.17 9.93 -1.62
CA ILE A 42 3.26 9.96 -2.60
C ILE A 42 4.54 10.46 -1.94
N LEU A 43 5.65 9.74 -2.11
CA LEU A 43 6.97 10.15 -1.65
C LEU A 43 7.51 11.26 -2.56
N LYS A 44 8.29 12.19 -1.99
CA LYS A 44 8.93 13.28 -2.74
C LYS A 44 10.23 12.89 -3.44
N GLN A 45 10.56 11.61 -3.42
CA GLN A 45 11.75 11.05 -4.03
C GLN A 45 11.38 9.79 -4.81
N GLU A 46 12.17 9.48 -5.81
CA GLU A 46 12.16 8.20 -6.49
C GLU A 46 12.74 7.12 -5.57
N VAL A 47 12.22 5.90 -5.69
CA VAL A 47 12.80 4.73 -5.02
C VAL A 47 13.38 3.82 -6.10
N ILE A 48 14.70 3.75 -6.15
CA ILE A 48 15.42 2.93 -7.12
C ILE A 48 15.44 1.49 -6.63
N ALA A 49 15.07 0.55 -7.50
CA ALA A 49 15.05 -0.89 -7.22
C ALA A 49 14.30 -1.23 -5.90
N PRO A 50 13.01 -0.88 -5.77
CA PRO A 50 12.27 -1.16 -4.56
C PRO A 50 12.15 -2.67 -4.34
N GLU A 51 12.49 -3.13 -3.14
CA GLU A 51 12.10 -4.46 -2.68
C GLU A 51 10.59 -4.45 -2.45
N MET A 52 9.88 -5.33 -3.16
CA MET A 52 8.43 -5.46 -3.05
C MET A 52 8.07 -6.81 -2.45
N GLN A 53 7.18 -6.78 -1.47
CA GLN A 53 6.59 -7.99 -0.91
C GLN A 53 5.63 -8.62 -1.92
N THR A 54 5.67 -9.95 -1.98
CA THR A 54 4.71 -10.71 -2.79
C THR A 54 3.39 -10.82 -2.04
N TYR A 55 2.31 -10.39 -2.68
CA TYR A 55 0.95 -10.56 -2.18
C TYR A 55 0.25 -11.70 -2.93
N GLN A 56 -0.55 -12.48 -2.20
CA GLN A 56 -1.39 -13.52 -2.76
C GLN A 56 -2.85 -13.07 -2.76
N LEU A 57 -3.51 -13.27 -3.90
CA LEU A 57 -4.95 -13.15 -4.00
C LEU A 57 -5.59 -14.47 -3.56
N LYS A 58 -6.38 -14.44 -2.50
CA LYS A 58 -7.21 -15.56 -2.06
C LYS A 58 -8.65 -15.30 -2.48
N LEU A 59 -9.24 -16.30 -3.16
CA LEU A 59 -10.62 -16.28 -3.63
C LEU A 59 -11.40 -17.37 -2.90
N ASP A 60 -12.51 -16.99 -2.27
CA ASP A 60 -13.41 -17.89 -1.57
C ASP A 60 -14.79 -17.88 -2.25
N PRO A 61 -15.06 -18.80 -3.18
CA PRO A 61 -16.32 -18.81 -3.94
C PRO A 61 -17.49 -19.27 -3.06
N GLY A 62 -18.47 -18.39 -2.85
CA GLY A 62 -19.73 -18.69 -2.16
C GLY A 62 -20.91 -18.86 -3.11
N SER A 63 -22.09 -19.19 -2.57
CA SER A 63 -23.31 -19.45 -3.36
C SER A 63 -23.88 -18.23 -4.09
N LYS A 64 -23.55 -17.01 -3.61
CA LYS A 64 -24.01 -15.74 -4.22
C LYS A 64 -22.87 -14.74 -4.46
N HIS A 65 -21.80 -14.83 -3.69
CA HIS A 65 -20.69 -13.87 -3.73
C HIS A 65 -19.36 -14.62 -3.57
N THR A 66 -18.33 -14.14 -4.25
CA THR A 66 -16.95 -14.58 -4.03
C THR A 66 -16.29 -13.64 -3.05
N GLY A 67 -15.82 -14.16 -1.90
CA GLY A 67 -14.93 -13.44 -1.01
C GLY A 67 -13.57 -13.24 -1.68
N VAL A 68 -13.02 -12.03 -1.56
CA VAL A 68 -11.71 -11.69 -2.10
C VAL A 68 -10.84 -11.13 -0.98
N ALA A 69 -9.65 -11.69 -0.81
CA ALA A 69 -8.67 -11.21 0.15
C ALA A 69 -7.30 -11.05 -0.52
N ILE A 70 -6.61 -9.96 -0.19
CA ILE A 70 -5.19 -9.76 -0.53
C ILE A 70 -4.41 -10.00 0.76
N VAL A 71 -3.51 -10.98 0.74
CA VAL A 71 -2.66 -11.32 1.88
C VAL A 71 -1.20 -11.18 1.52
N ASN A 72 -0.37 -10.86 2.50
CA ASN A 72 1.07 -10.90 2.34
C ASN A 72 1.52 -12.37 2.51
N GLN A 73 2.32 -12.89 1.58
CA GLN A 73 2.70 -14.30 1.58
C GLN A 73 3.51 -14.72 2.82
N GLU A 74 4.27 -13.82 3.43
CA GLU A 74 5.10 -14.11 4.60
C GLU A 74 4.28 -14.16 5.90
N THR A 75 3.19 -13.41 5.97
CA THR A 75 2.42 -13.22 7.21
C THR A 75 1.02 -13.87 7.19
N GLY A 76 0.54 -14.31 6.03
CA GLY A 76 -0.64 -15.19 5.89
C GLY A 76 -1.97 -14.49 5.66
#